data_AF-A0A644Z6Y3-F1
#
_entry.id   AF-A0A644Z6Y3-F1
#
_cell.length_a   1.000
_cell.length_b   1.000
_cell.length_c   1.000
_cell.angle_alpha   90.00
_cell.angle_beta   90.00
_cell.angle_gamma   90.00
#
_symmetry.space_group_name_H-M   'P 1'
#
loop_
_entity.id
_entity.type
_entity.pdbx_description
1 polymer ?
#
loop_
_entity_poly.entity_id
_entity_poly.type
_entity_poly.pdbx_seq_one_letter_code
_entity_poly.pdbx_strand_id
1 'polypeptide(L)'
;MNRITVPRLRAEAKKQLLSYRRNNARAYKNEAQRAERANQTGWTRAIDESRAYLGAVNPTKERFMCRLFGLETPVPRCRTARERMIKLSMELTVSESTLYKWREDILEIVLYAAIEAGLVCPFGIRAGETTAEPKPERMKCAKAKN
;
A
#
# COMPACT_ATOMS: atom_id res chain seq x y z
N MET A 1 -55.73 14.40 8.91
CA MET A 1 -54.65 14.59 7.91
C MET A 1 -53.56 15.45 8.53
N ASN A 2 -52.36 14.92 8.76
CA ASN A 2 -51.26 15.70 9.34
C ASN A 2 -50.82 16.79 8.35
N ARG A 3 -51.11 18.06 8.66
CA ARG A 3 -50.64 19.20 7.86
C ARG A 3 -49.11 19.21 7.87
N ILE A 4 -48.52 18.85 6.75
CA ILE A 4 -47.08 18.99 6.53
C ILE A 4 -46.80 20.48 6.42
N THR A 5 -46.08 21.03 7.38
CA THR A 5 -45.71 22.44 7.40
C THR A 5 -44.32 22.63 6.79
N VAL A 6 -44.08 23.77 6.15
CA VAL A 6 -42.78 24.13 5.57
C VAL A 6 -41.61 24.00 6.58
N PRO A 7 -41.76 24.39 7.87
CA PRO A 7 -40.73 24.16 8.88
C PRO A 7 -40.39 22.68 9.09
N ARG A 8 -41.39 21.79 9.08
CA ARG A 8 -41.19 20.35 9.21
C ARG A 8 -40.39 19.78 8.03
N LEU A 9 -40.74 20.19 6.81
CA LEU A 9 -39.99 19.82 5.60
C LEU A 9 -38.55 20.31 5.65
N ARG A 10 -38.30 21.55 6.11
CA ARG A 10 -36.94 22.08 6.28
C ARG A 10 -36.13 21.31 7.32
N ALA A 11 -36.75 20.95 8.45
CA ALA A 11 -36.10 20.16 9.49
C ALA A 11 -35.74 18.75 8.99
N GLU A 12 -36.65 18.13 8.23
CA GLU A 12 -36.44 16.80 7.63
C GLU A 12 -35.35 16.82 6.55
N ALA A 13 -35.36 17.83 5.66
CA ALA A 13 -34.31 18.03 4.67
C ALA A 13 -32.93 18.25 5.32
N LYS A 14 -32.86 19.05 6.40
CA LYS A 14 -31.63 19.23 7.17
C LYS A 14 -31.14 17.92 7.79
N LYS A 15 -32.05 17.11 8.34
CA LYS A 15 -31.72 15.78 8.89
C LYS A 15 -31.19 14.83 7.81
N GLN A 16 -31.81 14.82 6.63
CA GLN A 16 -31.36 14.03 5.49
C GLN A 16 -29.97 14.46 5.01
N LEU A 17 -29.72 15.76 4.87
CA LEU A 17 -28.40 16.30 4.49
C LEU A 17 -27.31 15.93 5.49
N LEU A 18 -27.58 16.04 6.80
CA LEU A 18 -26.63 15.64 7.84
C LEU A 18 -26.35 14.13 7.80
N SER A 19 -27.39 13.31 7.57
CA SER A 19 -27.26 11.86 7.45
C SER A 19 -26.45 11.47 6.21
N TYR A 20 -26.70 12.13 5.07
CA TYR A 20 -25.94 11.96 3.83
C TYR A 20 -24.46 12.30 4.03
N ARG A 21 -24.14 13.46 4.63
CA ARG A 21 -22.75 13.84 4.94
C ARG A 21 -22.06 12.82 5.84
N ARG A 22 -22.73 12.36 6.89
CA ARG A 22 -22.19 11.35 7.81
C ARG A 22 -21.94 10.01 7.11
N ASN A 23 -22.86 9.58 6.25
CA ASN A 23 -22.75 8.33 5.52
C ASN A 23 -21.64 8.38 4.47
N ASN A 24 -21.52 9.48 3.72
CA ASN A 24 -20.41 9.69 2.80
C ASN A 24 -19.06 9.72 3.53
N ALA A 25 -18.96 10.48 4.63
CA ALA A 25 -17.72 10.51 5.42
C ALA A 25 -17.32 9.11 5.94
N ARG A 26 -18.29 8.29 6.35
CA ARG A 26 -18.07 6.88 6.72
C ARG A 26 -17.64 6.02 5.53
N ALA A 27 -18.27 6.18 4.37
CA ALA A 27 -17.92 5.46 3.15
C ALA A 27 -16.47 5.76 2.74
N TYR A 28 -16.08 7.04 2.69
CA TYR A 28 -14.70 7.46 2.45
C TYR A 28 -13.72 6.89 3.47
N LYS A 29 -14.05 6.92 4.77
CA LYS A 29 -13.20 6.33 5.81
C LYS A 29 -13.03 4.82 5.60
N ASN A 30 -14.10 4.10 5.25
CA ASN A 30 -14.03 2.66 5.00
C ASN A 30 -13.23 2.33 3.74
N GLU A 31 -13.37 3.14 2.69
CA GLU A 31 -12.61 3.00 1.45
C GLU A 31 -11.12 3.25 1.68
N ALA A 32 -10.77 4.34 2.38
CA ALA A 32 -9.39 4.62 2.78
C ALA A 32 -8.80 3.49 3.63
N GLN A 33 -9.56 2.95 4.59
CA GLN A 33 -9.13 1.80 5.39
C GLN A 33 -8.94 0.53 4.55
N ARG A 34 -9.80 0.30 3.54
CA ARG A 34 -9.67 -0.85 2.64
C ARG A 34 -8.45 -0.70 1.73
N ALA A 35 -8.21 0.50 1.20
CA ALA A 35 -7.03 0.81 0.40
C ALA A 35 -5.75 0.64 1.23
N GLU A 36 -5.74 1.11 2.47
CA GLU A 36 -4.60 0.94 3.38
C GLU A 36 -4.32 -0.55 3.67
N ARG A 37 -5.35 -1.34 3.95
CA ARG A 37 -5.19 -2.79 4.13
C ARG A 37 -4.67 -3.47 2.87
N ALA A 38 -5.21 -3.11 1.70
CA ALA A 38 -4.76 -3.65 0.42
C ALA A 38 -3.29 -3.30 0.15
N ASN A 39 -2.88 -2.08 0.48
CA ASN A 39 -1.50 -1.63 0.39
C ASN A 39 -0.59 -2.46 1.32
N GLN A 40 -0.96 -2.64 2.58
CA GLN A 40 -0.22 -3.47 3.54
C GLN A 40 -0.08 -4.91 3.05
N THR A 41 -1.18 -5.53 2.59
CA THR A 41 -1.13 -6.91 2.06
C THR A 41 -0.27 -7.00 0.80
N GLY A 42 -0.27 -5.96 -0.03
CA GLY A 42 0.60 -5.87 -1.19
C GLY A 42 2.07 -5.86 -0.79
N TRP A 43 2.45 -5.03 0.18
CA TRP A 43 3.83 -4.97 0.67
C TRP A 43 4.28 -6.30 1.27
N THR A 44 3.42 -6.97 2.05
CA THR A 44 3.71 -8.32 2.54
C THR A 44 4.00 -9.27 1.40
N ARG A 45 3.15 -9.28 0.37
CA ARG A 45 3.33 -10.13 -0.81
C ARG A 45 4.64 -9.83 -1.56
N ALA A 46 4.95 -8.56 -1.81
CA ALA A 46 6.18 -8.17 -2.50
C ALA A 46 7.44 -8.62 -1.74
N ILE A 47 7.40 -8.53 -0.40
CA ILE A 47 8.46 -9.04 0.47
C ILE A 47 8.57 -10.57 0.36
N ASP A 48 7.45 -11.29 0.42
CA ASP A 48 7.43 -12.76 0.34
C ASP A 48 7.92 -13.27 -1.03
N GLU A 49 7.54 -12.62 -2.13
CA GLU A 49 8.03 -12.94 -3.48
C GLU A 49 9.54 -12.67 -3.59
N SER A 50 10.02 -11.56 -3.02
CA SER A 50 11.45 -11.24 -2.95
C SER A 50 12.23 -12.29 -2.16
N ARG A 51 11.67 -12.76 -1.04
CA ARG A 51 12.25 -13.85 -0.24
C ARG A 51 12.29 -15.15 -1.02
N ALA A 52 11.21 -15.51 -1.71
CA ALA A 52 11.15 -16.73 -2.51
C ALA A 52 12.23 -16.70 -3.62
N TYR A 53 12.38 -15.57 -4.31
CA TYR A 53 13.43 -15.35 -5.30
C TYR A 53 14.83 -15.50 -4.69
N LEU A 54 15.11 -14.80 -3.59
CA LEU A 54 16.41 -14.88 -2.91
C LEU A 54 16.67 -16.29 -2.37
N GLY A 55 15.66 -16.97 -1.86
CA GLY A 55 15.77 -18.35 -1.37
C GLY A 55 16.16 -19.33 -2.48
N ALA A 56 15.70 -19.09 -3.71
CA ALA A 56 16.08 -19.90 -4.87
C ALA A 56 17.50 -19.59 -5.37
N VAL A 57 17.91 -18.32 -5.40
CA VAL A 57 19.19 -17.89 -5.99
C VAL A 57 20.35 -17.91 -4.99
N ASN A 58 20.13 -17.42 -3.77
CA ASN A 58 21.12 -17.32 -2.72
C ASN A 58 20.45 -17.43 -1.33
N PRO A 59 20.30 -18.66 -0.80
CA PRO A 59 19.68 -18.90 0.51
C PRO A 59 20.33 -18.14 1.67
N THR A 60 21.64 -17.88 1.61
CA THR A 60 22.35 -17.13 2.66
C THR A 60 21.96 -15.66 2.65
N LYS A 61 21.74 -15.07 1.46
CA LYS A 61 21.26 -13.70 1.31
C LYS A 61 19.78 -13.55 1.73
N GLU A 62 18.96 -14.57 1.51
CA GLU A 62 17.60 -14.63 2.08
C GLU A 62 17.63 -14.63 3.62
N ARG A 63 18.47 -15.49 4.23
CA ARG A 63 18.62 -15.50 5.70
C ARG A 63 19.11 -14.15 6.24
N PHE A 64 20.04 -13.51 5.54
CA PHE A 64 20.48 -12.16 5.87
C PHE A 64 19.31 -11.15 5.85
N MET A 65 18.49 -11.16 4.79
CA MET A 65 17.28 -10.33 4.69
C MET A 65 16.36 -10.54 5.90
N CYS A 66 16.05 -11.80 6.22
CA CYS A 66 15.14 -12.16 7.31
C CYS A 66 15.62 -11.67 8.67
N ARG A 67 16.93 -11.78 8.92
CA ARG A 67 17.56 -11.34 10.18
C ARG A 67 17.67 -9.82 10.28
N LEU A 68 18.13 -9.17 9.21
CA LEU A 68 18.37 -7.72 9.20
C LEU A 68 17.07 -6.92 9.33
N PHE A 69 16.04 -7.29 8.55
CA PHE A 69 14.77 -6.57 8.53
C PHE A 69 13.78 -7.06 9.60
N GLY A 70 14.09 -8.17 10.25
CA GLY A 70 13.30 -8.70 11.36
C GLY A 70 12.04 -9.43 10.90
N LEU A 71 12.14 -10.20 9.81
CA LEU A 71 11.05 -11.04 9.29
C LEU A 71 10.92 -12.36 10.06
N GLU A 72 11.97 -12.77 10.77
CA GLU A 72 11.98 -13.95 11.63
C GLU A 72 12.42 -13.61 13.06
N THR A 73 13.69 -13.85 13.41
CA THR A 73 14.27 -13.44 14.69
C THR A 73 15.03 -12.13 14.49
N PRO A 74 14.48 -10.97 14.93
CA PRO A 74 15.09 -9.69 14.66
C PRO A 74 16.42 -9.51 15.41
N VAL A 75 17.40 -8.92 14.74
CA VAL A 75 18.56 -8.37 15.44
C VAL A 75 18.11 -7.17 16.28
N PRO A 76 18.45 -7.08 17.58
CA PRO A 76 18.01 -5.97 18.43
C PRO A 76 18.34 -4.61 17.80
N ARG A 77 17.30 -3.79 17.58
CA ARG A 77 17.40 -2.47 16.94
C ARG A 77 18.03 -1.39 17.82
N CYS A 78 18.17 -1.65 19.12
CA CYS A 78 18.87 -0.78 20.08
C CYS A 78 20.39 -0.71 19.87
N ARG A 79 20.93 -1.54 18.97
CA ARG A 79 22.34 -1.52 18.53
C ARG A 79 22.54 -0.67 17.30
N THR A 80 23.76 -0.12 17.14
CA THR A 80 24.12 0.64 15.94
C THR A 80 23.99 -0.22 14.68
N ALA A 81 23.76 0.39 13.51
CA ALA A 81 23.64 -0.35 12.25
C ALA A 81 24.89 -1.23 11.98
N ARG A 82 26.07 -0.70 12.29
CA ARG A 82 27.36 -1.39 12.17
C ARG A 82 27.46 -2.61 13.10
N GLU A 83 27.09 -2.48 14.37
CA GLU A 83 27.06 -3.63 15.31
C GLU A 83 26.16 -4.75 14.83
N ARG A 84 25.02 -4.42 14.20
CA ARG A 84 24.13 -5.43 13.61
C ARG A 84 24.80 -6.11 12.41
N MET A 85 25.49 -5.36 11.54
CA MET A 85 26.26 -5.93 10.43
C MET A 85 27.38 -6.85 10.91
N ILE A 86 28.16 -6.43 11.91
CA ILE A 86 29.25 -7.26 12.50
C ILE A 86 28.69 -8.54 13.10
N LYS A 87 27.56 -8.48 13.81
CA LYS A 87 26.93 -9.69 14.35
C LYS A 87 26.49 -10.63 13.23
N LEU A 88 25.87 -10.11 12.18
CA LEU A 88 25.43 -10.90 11.03
C LEU A 88 26.59 -11.44 10.20
N SER A 89 27.71 -10.72 10.11
CA SER A 89 28.90 -11.18 9.38
C SER A 89 29.51 -12.40 10.06
N MET A 90 29.56 -12.38 11.40
CA MET A 90 29.99 -13.54 12.19
C MET A 90 29.00 -14.70 12.09
N GLU A 91 27.69 -14.44 12.20
CA GLU A 91 26.64 -15.48 12.16
C GLU A 91 26.55 -16.18 10.81
N LEU A 92 26.69 -15.43 9.71
CA LEU A 92 26.53 -15.94 8.34
C LEU A 92 27.86 -16.29 7.68
N THR A 93 28.99 -16.07 8.36
CA THR A 93 30.35 -16.27 7.81
C THR A 93 30.61 -15.51 6.51
N VAL A 94 30.08 -14.28 6.41
CA VAL A 94 30.16 -13.41 5.23
C VAL A 94 30.84 -12.11 5.64
N SER A 95 31.71 -11.56 4.79
CA SER A 95 32.38 -10.29 5.08
C SER A 95 31.39 -9.11 5.23
N GLU A 96 31.71 -8.15 6.11
CA GLU A 96 30.88 -6.97 6.36
C GLU A 96 30.59 -6.17 5.07
N SER A 97 31.58 -6.01 4.19
CA SER A 97 31.43 -5.33 2.90
C SER A 97 30.40 -6.01 1.99
N THR A 98 30.36 -7.35 2.00
CA THR A 98 29.38 -8.12 1.23
C THR A 98 27.97 -7.92 1.79
N LEU A 99 27.81 -7.84 3.11
CA LEU A 99 26.51 -7.58 3.74
C LEU A 99 25.95 -6.20 3.39
N TYR A 100 26.81 -5.17 3.33
CA TYR A 100 26.39 -3.84 2.86
C TYR A 100 25.90 -3.86 1.41
N LYS A 101 26.62 -4.56 0.53
CA LYS A 101 26.18 -4.75 -0.86
C LYS A 101 24.85 -5.51 -0.93
N TRP A 102 24.72 -6.61 -0.18
CA TRP A 102 23.48 -7.37 -0.13
C TRP A 102 22.30 -6.56 0.37
N ARG A 103 22.51 -5.66 1.33
CA ARG A 103 21.45 -4.76 1.82
C ARG A 103 20.91 -3.88 0.70
N GLU A 104 21.76 -3.33 -0.14
CA GLU A 104 21.36 -2.52 -1.29
C GLU A 104 20.61 -3.37 -2.32
N ASP A 105 21.18 -4.51 -2.71
CA ASP A 105 20.55 -5.42 -3.66
C ASP A 105 19.16 -5.90 -3.18
N ILE A 106 19.00 -6.18 -1.88
CA ILE A 106 17.72 -6.62 -1.31
C ILE A 106 16.66 -5.52 -1.42
N LEU A 107 17.04 -4.27 -1.11
CA LEU A 107 16.13 -3.14 -1.23
C LEU A 107 15.69 -2.93 -2.69
N GLU A 108 16.62 -3.12 -3.64
CA GLU A 108 16.32 -3.05 -5.06
C GLU A 108 15.35 -4.15 -5.51
N ILE A 109 15.58 -5.40 -5.10
CA ILE A 109 14.69 -6.53 -5.42
C ILE A 109 13.27 -6.28 -4.86
N VAL A 110 13.17 -5.86 -3.60
CA VAL A 110 11.86 -5.56 -2.97
C VAL A 110 11.18 -4.39 -3.68
N LEU A 111 11.94 -3.39 -4.13
CA LEU A 111 11.39 -2.27 -4.90
C LEU A 111 10.85 -2.73 -6.25
N TYR A 112 11.56 -3.60 -6.98
CA TYR A 112 11.05 -4.17 -8.23
C TYR A 112 9.78 -4.99 -8.01
N ALA A 113 9.76 -5.86 -6.99
CA ALA A 113 8.55 -6.62 -6.64
C ALA A 113 7.37 -5.68 -6.30
N ALA A 114 7.62 -4.57 -5.59
CA ALA A 114 6.59 -3.59 -5.28
C ALA A 114 6.09 -2.82 -6.53
N ILE A 115 6.95 -2.59 -7.52
CA ILE A 115 6.58 -2.00 -8.81
C ILE A 115 5.72 -2.99 -9.60
N GLU A 116 6.13 -4.25 -9.69
CA GLU A 116 5.36 -5.32 -10.36
C GLU A 116 3.99 -5.55 -9.70
N ALA A 117 3.92 -5.42 -8.37
CA ALA A 117 2.67 -5.47 -7.62
C ALA A 117 1.81 -4.19 -7.72
N GLY A 118 2.28 -3.14 -8.41
CA GLY A 118 1.58 -1.87 -8.57
C GLY A 118 1.50 -1.01 -7.30
N LEU A 119 2.31 -1.30 -6.29
CA LEU A 119 2.37 -0.55 -5.02
C LEU A 119 3.19 0.72 -5.15
N VAL A 120 4.22 0.67 -6.01
CA VAL A 120 5.07 1.80 -6.37
C VAL A 120 4.88 2.07 -7.85
N CYS A 121 4.60 3.33 -8.19
CA CYS A 121 4.46 3.78 -9.58
C CYS A 121 5.58 4.78 -9.88
N PRO A 122 6.73 4.33 -10.39
CA PRO A 122 7.79 5.24 -10.82
C PRO A 122 7.21 6.21 -11.86
N PHE A 123 7.46 7.50 -11.68
CA PHE A 123 7.01 8.56 -12.61
C PHE A 123 5.48 8.70 -12.75
N GLY A 124 4.69 8.12 -11.81
CA GLY A 124 3.23 8.22 -11.83
C GLY A 124 2.54 7.32 -12.85
N ILE A 125 3.27 6.44 -13.55
CA ILE A 125 2.69 5.50 -14.50
C ILE A 125 2.10 4.32 -13.72
N ARG A 126 0.77 4.25 -13.61
CA ARG A 126 0.11 3.09 -13.03
C ARG A 126 0.05 1.97 -14.07
N ALA A 127 0.48 0.77 -13.70
CA ALA A 127 0.29 -0.42 -14.51
C ALA A 127 -1.22 -0.62 -14.77
N GLY A 128 -1.70 -0.24 -15.95
CA GLY A 128 -3.11 -0.23 -16.34
C GLY A 128 -3.65 1.09 -16.90
N GLU A 129 -2.90 2.19 -16.87
CA GLU A 129 -3.28 3.46 -17.53
C GLU A 129 -2.84 3.58 -18.99
N THR A 130 -2.11 2.58 -19.51
CA THR A 130 -1.90 2.45 -20.95
C THR A 130 -3.23 2.08 -21.61
N THR A 131 -3.87 3.06 -22.26
CA THR A 131 -5.06 2.94 -23.14
C THR A 131 -6.44 2.78 -22.48
N ALA A 132 -6.82 3.68 -21.56
CA ALA A 132 -8.25 4.00 -21.40
C ALA A 132 -8.53 5.33 -22.11
N GLU A 133 -9.05 5.27 -23.34
CA GLU A 133 -9.65 6.44 -23.98
C GLU A 133 -10.70 7.06 -23.04
N PRO A 134 -10.76 8.40 -22.92
CA PRO A 134 -11.73 9.05 -22.07
C PRO A 134 -13.15 8.71 -22.57
N LYS A 135 -13.90 7.93 -21.78
CA LYS A 135 -15.32 7.69 -22.04
C LYS A 135 -16.03 9.04 -22.16
N PRO A 136 -16.71 9.34 -23.29
CA PRO A 136 -17.43 10.60 -23.41
C PRO A 136 -18.55 10.64 -22.37
N GLU A 137 -18.54 11.68 -21.54
CA GLU A 137 -19.61 11.99 -20.61
C GLU A 137 -20.93 12.05 -21.40
N ARG A 138 -21.88 11.19 -21.04
CA ARG A 138 -23.24 11.28 -21.57
C ARG A 138 -23.87 12.57 -21.05
N MET A 139 -23.80 13.62 -21.87
CA MET A 139 -24.60 14.84 -21.73
C MET A 139 -26.08 14.42 -21.71
N LYS A 140 -26.70 14.48 -20.52
CA LYS A 140 -28.15 14.37 -20.41
C LYS A 140 -28.74 15.69 -20.93
N CYS A 141 -29.14 15.70 -22.21
CA CYS A 141 -30.05 16.73 -22.72
C CYS A 141 -31.33 16.71 -21.88
N ALA A 142 -31.53 17.76 -21.08
CA ALA A 142 -32.82 18.07 -20.50
C ALA A 142 -33.79 18.31 -21.66
N LYS A 143 -34.82 17.46 -21.80
CA LYS A 143 -35.96 17.77 -22.66
C LYS A 143 -36.69 18.96 -22.05
N ALA A 144 -36.64 20.09 -22.75
CA ALA A 144 -37.51 21.22 -22.50
C ALA A 144 -38.96 20.81 -22.75
N LYS A 145 -39.85 21.26 -21.86
CA LYS A 145 -41.31 21.16 -21.98
C LYS A 145 -41.78 21.93 -23.22
N ASN A 146 -42.74 21.36 -23.93
CA ASN A 146 -43.87 22.08 -24.51
C ASN A 146 -45.13 21.31 -24.14
#